data_AF-A0A3A0G3G6-F1
#
_entry.id   AF-A0A3A0G3G6-F1
#
_cell.length_a   1.000
_cell.length_b   1.000
_cell.length_c   1.000
_cell.angle_alpha   90.00
_cell.angle_beta   90.00
_cell.angle_gamma   90.00
#
_symmetry.space_group_name_H-M   'P 1'
#
loop_
_entity.id
_entity.type
_entity.pdbx_description
1 polymer ?
#
loop_
_entity_poly.entity_id
_entity_poly.type
_entity_poly.pdbx_seq_one_letter_code
_entity_poly.pdbx_strand_id
1 'polypeptide(L)'
;MVGYHKPNYPDPDDPKISVMLEAFAGSITSPLYHELVRKRRVASSVGQEEGPGSAYPGLASFSLVPRENTSNHELLESFDEVLGQFKAKPIDPERMLVAKRALVVDFVTAHQSNANIALAFATYELLYGGWDVGFKWLNEALQVTAEDAGSMLDKYFLPSNRTVARLEAAGG
;
A
#
# COMPACT_ATOMS: atom_id res chain seq x y z
N MET A 1 -5.53 12.54 0.43
CA MET A 1 -5.49 11.07 0.22
C MET A 1 -5.67 10.78 -1.26
N VAL A 2 -5.00 9.73 -1.73
CA VAL A 2 -5.14 9.21 -3.10
C VAL A 2 -5.47 7.73 -3.01
N GLY A 3 -6.62 7.31 -3.49
CA GLY A 3 -7.07 5.92 -3.47
C GLY A 3 -7.21 5.35 -4.86
N TYR A 4 -6.91 4.06 -5.00
CA TYR A 4 -7.10 3.27 -6.22
C TYR A 4 -7.92 2.03 -5.89
N HIS A 5 -8.88 1.67 -6.74
CA HIS A 5 -9.59 0.40 -6.54
C HIS A 5 -8.65 -0.78 -6.76
N LYS A 6 -8.72 -1.77 -5.88
CA LYS A 6 -7.99 -3.02 -5.99
C LYS A 6 -8.94 -4.20 -5.76
N PRO A 7 -8.64 -5.39 -6.30
CA PRO A 7 -9.29 -6.60 -5.84
C PRO A 7 -8.86 -6.94 -4.42
N ASN A 8 -9.61 -7.84 -3.79
CA ASN A 8 -9.25 -8.44 -2.51
C ASN A 8 -8.95 -9.93 -2.71
N TYR A 9 -8.30 -10.56 -1.73
CA TYR A 9 -8.22 -12.02 -1.65
C TYR A 9 -9.62 -12.64 -1.85
N PRO A 10 -9.78 -13.70 -2.66
CA PRO A 10 -8.75 -14.60 -3.20
C PRO A 10 -8.16 -14.23 -4.57
N ASP A 11 -8.31 -12.99 -5.05
CA ASP A 11 -7.69 -12.58 -6.30
C ASP A 11 -6.15 -12.65 -6.20
N PRO A 12 -5.44 -13.28 -7.15
CA PRO A 12 -3.99 -13.45 -7.09
C PRO A 12 -3.21 -12.13 -7.19
N ASP A 13 -3.86 -11.03 -7.59
CA ASP A 13 -3.22 -9.71 -7.63
C ASP A 13 -3.21 -9.01 -6.26
N ASP A 14 -4.04 -9.44 -5.32
CA ASP A 14 -4.10 -8.87 -3.96
C ASP A 14 -2.73 -8.90 -3.25
N PRO A 15 -2.04 -10.05 -3.07
CA PRO A 15 -0.73 -10.08 -2.44
C PRO A 15 0.34 -9.31 -3.24
N LYS A 16 0.21 -9.22 -4.58
CA LYS A 16 1.14 -8.44 -5.42
C LYS A 16 1.00 -6.95 -5.16
N ILE A 17 -0.23 -6.47 -4.98
CA ILE A 17 -0.52 -5.06 -4.66
C ILE A 17 0.02 -4.72 -3.28
N SER A 18 -0.20 -5.57 -2.26
CA SER A 18 0.33 -5.33 -0.90
C SER A 18 1.85 -5.23 -0.88
N VAL A 19 2.55 -6.13 -1.58
CA VAL A 19 4.02 -6.06 -1.70
C VAL A 19 4.47 -4.80 -2.43
N MET A 20 3.76 -4.38 -3.47
CA MET A 20 4.05 -3.15 -4.19
C MET A 20 3.85 -1.90 -3.32
N LEU A 21 2.75 -1.83 -2.55
CA LEU A 21 2.48 -0.72 -1.63
C LEU A 21 3.58 -0.59 -0.59
N GLU A 22 4.00 -1.71 0.01
CA GLU A 22 5.12 -1.75 0.95
C GLU A 22 6.43 -1.28 0.30
N ALA A 23 6.71 -1.73 -0.93
CA ALA A 23 7.90 -1.34 -1.67
C ALA A 23 7.93 0.18 -2.00
N PHE A 24 6.78 0.77 -2.31
CA PHE A 24 6.70 2.16 -2.73
C PHE A 24 6.58 3.14 -1.55
N ALA A 25 5.84 2.78 -0.51
CA ALA A 25 5.38 3.70 0.53
C ALA A 25 5.38 3.13 1.97
N GLY A 26 5.77 1.87 2.18
CA GLY A 26 5.61 1.17 3.46
C GLY A 26 6.57 1.58 4.60
N SER A 27 7.59 2.41 4.34
CA SER A 27 8.54 2.80 5.39
C SER A 27 9.19 4.16 5.17
N ILE A 28 9.89 4.66 6.19
CA ILE A 28 10.68 5.90 6.10
C ILE A 28 11.86 5.82 5.11
N THR A 29 12.20 4.61 4.65
CA THR A 29 13.22 4.40 3.62
C THR A 29 12.61 4.21 2.24
N SER A 30 11.27 4.17 2.13
CA SER A 30 10.56 3.95 0.87
C SER A 30 10.77 5.13 -0.11
N PRO A 31 10.68 4.88 -1.43
CA PRO A 31 10.83 5.93 -2.44
C PRO A 31 9.90 7.12 -2.22
N LEU A 32 8.62 6.86 -1.90
CA LEU A 32 7.64 7.92 -1.69
C LEU A 32 8.03 8.82 -0.51
N TYR A 33 8.38 8.23 0.64
CA TYR A 33 8.81 8.99 1.81
C TYR A 33 10.11 9.76 1.53
N HIS A 34 11.09 9.10 0.91
CA HIS A 34 12.37 9.72 0.60
C HIS A 34 12.20 10.97 -0.28
N GLU A 35 11.46 10.84 -1.39
CA GLU A 35 11.29 11.94 -2.34
C GLU A 35 10.42 13.06 -1.76
N LEU A 36 9.24 12.76 -1.22
CA LEU A 36 8.29 13.81 -0.80
C LEU A 36 8.64 14.44 0.55
N VAL A 37 9.07 13.64 1.54
CA VAL A 37 9.30 14.11 2.91
C VAL A 37 10.73 14.59 3.12
N ARG A 38 11.74 13.82 2.67
CA ARG A 38 13.16 14.13 2.95
C ARG A 38 13.79 15.08 1.94
N LYS A 39 13.63 14.78 0.65
CA LYS A 39 14.32 15.49 -0.44
C LYS A 39 13.60 16.76 -0.87
N ARG A 40 12.36 16.64 -1.38
CA ARG A 40 11.57 17.79 -1.84
C ARG A 40 10.97 18.60 -0.70
N ARG A 41 10.70 17.95 0.44
CA ARG A 41 10.09 18.55 1.64
C ARG A 41 8.72 19.19 1.38
N VAL A 42 7.95 18.59 0.49
CA VAL A 42 6.57 19.01 0.16
C VAL A 42 5.52 18.31 1.04
N ALA A 43 5.89 17.16 1.63
CA ALA A 43 5.07 16.44 2.61
C ALA A 43 5.67 16.52 4.01
N SER A 44 4.81 16.57 5.03
CA SER A 44 5.17 16.37 6.44
C SER A 44 5.15 14.89 6.79
N SER A 45 4.16 14.14 6.27
CA SER A 45 4.09 12.68 6.34
C SER A 45 3.44 12.10 5.10
N VAL A 46 3.77 10.83 4.85
CA VAL A 46 3.12 9.98 3.84
C VAL A 46 2.91 8.60 4.44
N GLY A 47 1.93 7.86 3.93
CA GLY A 47 1.68 6.48 4.31
C GLY A 47 0.85 5.76 3.26
N GLN A 48 0.70 4.45 3.45
CA GLN A 48 -0.15 3.60 2.65
C GLN A 48 -1.13 2.85 3.57
N GLU A 49 -2.28 2.48 3.03
CA GLU A 49 -3.22 1.59 3.68
C GLU A 49 -4.03 0.79 2.65
N GLU A 50 -4.53 -0.36 3.09
CA GLU A 50 -5.52 -1.16 2.38
C GLU A 50 -6.81 -1.22 3.20
N GLY A 51 -7.97 -1.04 2.57
CA GLY A 51 -9.25 -1.03 3.27
C GLY A 51 -10.45 -0.78 2.36
N PRO A 52 -11.65 -0.47 2.88
CA PRO A 52 -12.03 -0.44 4.31
C PRO A 52 -12.41 -1.82 4.88
N GLY A 53 -12.30 -2.90 4.10
CA GLY A 53 -12.62 -4.26 4.52
C GLY A 53 -12.81 -5.20 3.33
N SER A 54 -13.41 -6.36 3.56
CA SER A 54 -13.49 -7.44 2.56
C SER A 54 -14.89 -7.68 1.97
N ALA A 55 -15.89 -6.88 2.34
CA ALA A 55 -17.27 -7.07 1.86
C ALA A 55 -17.43 -6.79 0.35
N TYR A 56 -16.60 -5.90 -0.19
CA TYR A 56 -16.55 -5.49 -1.60
C TYR A 56 -15.07 -5.26 -1.99
N PRO A 57 -14.73 -5.11 -3.29
CA PRO A 57 -13.39 -4.74 -3.71
C PRO A 57 -12.85 -3.54 -2.92
N GLY A 58 -11.62 -3.67 -2.45
CA GLY A 58 -10.98 -2.71 -1.57
C GLY A 58 -10.36 -1.52 -2.30
N LEU A 59 -9.66 -0.72 -1.51
CA LEU A 59 -8.86 0.41 -1.94
C LEU A 59 -7.41 0.20 -1.52
N ALA A 60 -6.49 0.49 -2.44
CA ALA A 60 -5.11 0.81 -2.15
C ALA A 60 -5.00 2.33 -2.01
N SER A 61 -4.67 2.81 -0.82
CA SER A 61 -4.78 4.22 -0.44
C SER A 61 -3.43 4.78 0.01
N PHE A 62 -3.15 6.02 -0.37
CA PHE A 62 -2.00 6.80 0.10
C PHE A 62 -2.47 8.00 0.90
N SER A 63 -2.03 8.09 2.15
CA SER A 63 -2.17 9.28 2.97
C SER A 63 -1.02 10.23 2.66
N LEU A 64 -1.33 11.49 2.38
CA LEU A 64 -0.38 12.53 2.04
C LEU A 64 -0.75 13.76 2.86
N VAL A 65 0.16 14.24 3.70
CA VAL A 65 -0.05 15.44 4.51
C VAL A 65 0.91 16.53 4.02
N PRO A 66 0.40 17.66 3.50
CA PRO A 66 1.26 18.74 3.02
C PRO A 66 2.04 19.40 4.16
N ARG A 67 3.12 20.08 3.82
CA ARG A 67 3.75 21.05 4.72
C ARG A 67 3.02 22.39 4.64
N GLU A 68 3.26 23.26 5.63
CA GLU A 68 2.60 24.57 5.79
C GLU A 68 2.60 25.43 4.51
N ASN A 69 3.68 25.39 3.71
CA ASN A 69 3.82 26.19 2.49
C ASN A 69 3.60 25.40 1.19
N THR A 70 3.04 24.19 1.26
CA THR A 70 2.78 23.34 0.10
C THR A 70 1.28 23.17 -0.09
N SER A 71 0.78 23.48 -1.28
CA SER A 71 -0.64 23.26 -1.59
C SER A 71 -0.97 21.77 -1.79
N ASN A 72 -2.24 21.39 -1.57
CA ASN A 72 -2.71 20.04 -1.91
C ASN A 72 -2.50 19.69 -3.40
N HIS A 73 -2.53 20.69 -4.28
CA HIS A 73 -2.28 20.52 -5.70
C HIS A 73 -0.81 20.16 -5.98
N GLU A 74 0.12 20.98 -5.47
CA GLU A 74 1.57 20.78 -5.62
C GLU A 74 2.03 19.44 -5.03
N LEU A 75 1.46 19.05 -3.88
CA LEU A 75 1.75 17.75 -3.28
C LEU A 75 1.25 16.59 -4.15
N LEU A 76 0.06 16.72 -4.76
CA LEU A 76 -0.47 15.70 -5.65
C LEU A 76 0.37 15.57 -6.94
N GLU A 77 0.78 16.69 -7.53
CA GLU A 77 1.68 16.68 -8.69
C GLU A 77 3.02 16.01 -8.35
N SER A 78 3.58 16.35 -7.18
CA SER A 78 4.81 15.71 -6.70
C SER A 78 4.63 14.21 -6.47
N PHE A 79 3.48 13.78 -5.93
CA PHE A 79 3.14 12.37 -5.79
C PHE A 79 3.09 11.67 -7.15
N ASP A 80 2.44 12.28 -8.15
CA ASP A 80 2.30 11.71 -9.49
C ASP A 80 3.65 11.57 -10.19
N GLU A 81 4.54 12.55 -10.06
CA GLU A 81 5.90 12.46 -10.58
C GLU A 81 6.70 11.33 -9.92
N VAL A 82 6.63 11.19 -8.60
CA VAL A 82 7.36 10.16 -7.86
C VAL A 82 6.83 8.77 -8.21
N LEU A 83 5.51 8.62 -8.31
CA LEU A 83 4.90 7.38 -8.78
C LEU A 83 5.33 7.06 -10.22
N GLY A 84 5.33 8.03 -11.12
CA GLY A 84 5.81 7.86 -12.50
C GLY A 84 7.29 7.45 -12.58
N GLN A 85 8.15 8.05 -11.75
CA GLN A 85 9.56 7.67 -11.65
C GLN A 85 9.75 6.25 -11.11
N PHE A 86 8.92 5.83 -10.15
CA PHE A 86 8.93 4.48 -9.62
C PHE A 86 8.48 3.46 -10.67
N LYS A 87 7.45 3.77 -11.47
CA LYS A 87 6.98 2.94 -12.59
C LYS A 87 8.02 2.77 -13.70
N ALA A 88 8.83 3.79 -13.95
CA ALA A 88 9.76 3.83 -15.08
C ALA A 88 10.94 2.86 -14.97
N LYS A 89 11.13 2.19 -13.82
CA LYS A 89 12.27 1.31 -13.56
C LYS A 89 11.81 0.03 -12.85
N PRO A 90 12.48 -1.11 -13.08
CA PRO A 90 12.25 -2.30 -12.29
C PRO A 90 12.44 -2.03 -10.79
N ILE A 91 11.61 -2.66 -9.96
CA ILE A 91 11.73 -2.56 -8.50
C ILE A 91 13.00 -3.30 -8.07
N ASP A 92 13.83 -2.61 -7.28
CA ASP A 92 15.08 -3.14 -6.74
C ASP A 92 14.84 -4.40 -5.88
N PRO A 93 15.59 -5.51 -6.10
CA PRO A 93 15.49 -6.71 -5.27
C PRO A 93 15.66 -6.47 -3.76
N GLU A 94 16.54 -5.56 -3.34
CA GLU A 94 16.67 -5.23 -1.91
C GLU A 94 15.41 -4.59 -1.36
N ARG A 95 14.76 -3.73 -2.17
CA ARG A 95 13.47 -3.13 -1.82
C ARG A 95 12.38 -4.17 -1.68
N MET A 96 12.32 -5.15 -2.59
CA MET A 96 11.37 -6.26 -2.50
C MET A 96 11.56 -7.06 -1.22
N LEU A 97 12.80 -7.30 -0.80
CA LEU A 97 13.11 -7.98 0.45
C LEU A 97 12.62 -7.17 1.67
N VAL A 98 12.83 -5.85 1.67
CA VAL A 98 12.34 -4.97 2.74
C VAL A 98 10.81 -4.99 2.81
N ALA A 99 10.13 -4.89 1.67
CA ALA A 99 8.67 -4.92 1.59
C ALA A 99 8.10 -6.24 2.14
N LYS A 100 8.65 -7.38 1.71
CA LYS A 100 8.24 -8.70 2.20
C LYS A 100 8.48 -8.88 3.70
N ARG A 101 9.58 -8.33 4.23
CA ARG A 101 9.85 -8.36 5.68
C ARG A 101 8.84 -7.53 6.47
N ALA A 102 8.42 -6.38 5.95
CA ALA A 102 7.38 -5.57 6.58
C ALA A 102 6.07 -6.35 6.70
N LEU A 103 5.62 -7.01 5.62
CA LEU A 103 4.43 -7.87 5.66
C LEU A 103 4.54 -9.01 6.68
N VAL A 104 5.71 -9.64 6.81
CA VAL A 104 5.94 -10.67 7.85
C VAL A 104 5.84 -10.07 9.25
N VAL A 105 6.41 -8.89 9.48
CA VAL A 105 6.34 -8.21 10.77
C VAL A 105 4.90 -7.85 11.10
N ASP A 106 4.14 -7.31 10.15
CA ASP A 106 2.74 -6.97 10.34
C ASP A 106 1.89 -8.21 10.63
N PHE A 107 2.13 -9.29 9.89
CA PHE A 107 1.46 -10.57 10.12
C PHE A 107 1.75 -11.11 11.52
N VAL A 108 3.03 -11.18 11.93
CA VAL A 108 3.40 -11.67 13.28
C VAL A 108 2.80 -10.77 14.35
N THR A 109 2.89 -9.45 14.19
CA THR A 109 2.36 -8.47 15.15
C THR A 109 0.85 -8.61 15.32
N ALA A 110 0.12 -8.80 14.22
CA ALA A 110 -1.32 -9.05 14.23
C ALA A 110 -1.67 -10.34 15.02
N HIS A 111 -0.76 -11.32 15.11
CA HIS A 111 -0.99 -12.62 15.75
C HIS A 111 -0.24 -12.79 17.10
N GLN A 112 0.14 -11.71 17.78
CA GLN A 112 0.92 -11.79 19.03
C GLN A 112 0.13 -12.30 20.26
N SER A 113 -1.20 -12.33 20.22
CA SER A 113 -2.03 -12.77 21.33
C SER A 113 -3.00 -13.88 20.93
N ASN A 114 -3.34 -14.77 21.86
CA ASN A 114 -4.32 -15.83 21.62
C ASN A 114 -5.68 -15.27 21.17
N ALA A 115 -6.07 -14.10 21.69
CA ALA A 115 -7.31 -13.43 21.28
C ALA A 115 -7.25 -12.95 19.83
N ASN A 116 -6.13 -12.35 19.41
CA ASN A 116 -5.98 -11.90 18.02
C ASN A 116 -5.89 -13.07 17.06
N ILE A 117 -5.18 -14.15 17.42
CA ILE A 117 -5.11 -15.38 16.63
C ILE A 117 -6.52 -15.96 16.45
N ALA A 118 -7.29 -16.07 17.54
CA ALA A 118 -8.65 -16.63 17.49
C ALA A 118 -9.57 -15.78 16.60
N LEU A 119 -9.48 -14.44 16.72
CA LEU A 119 -10.25 -13.52 15.88
C LEU A 119 -9.85 -13.61 14.40
N ALA A 120 -8.55 -13.69 14.10
CA ALA A 120 -8.04 -13.83 12.74
C ALA A 120 -8.55 -15.14 12.11
N PHE A 121 -8.40 -16.27 12.80
CA PHE A 121 -8.85 -17.57 12.28
C PHE A 121 -10.36 -17.63 12.06
N ALA A 122 -11.15 -17.11 13.01
CA ALA A 122 -12.60 -17.01 12.85
C ALA A 122 -12.97 -16.12 11.66
N THR A 123 -12.24 -15.02 11.44
CA THR A 123 -12.46 -14.11 10.31
C THR A 123 -12.10 -14.77 8.98
N TYR A 124 -10.98 -15.48 8.90
CA TYR A 124 -10.56 -16.20 7.70
C TYR A 124 -11.55 -17.33 7.33
N GLU A 125 -12.01 -18.10 8.33
CA GLU A 125 -13.02 -19.13 8.14
C GLU A 125 -14.34 -18.53 7.63
N LEU A 126 -14.80 -17.45 8.26
CA LEU A 126 -16.06 -16.78 7.91
C LEU A 126 -16.04 -16.19 6.51
N LEU A 127 -14.95 -15.55 6.11
CA LEU A 127 -14.87 -14.81 4.84
C LEU A 127 -14.41 -15.67 3.67
N TYR A 128 -13.51 -16.63 3.92
CA TYR A 128 -12.79 -17.35 2.86
C TYR A 128 -12.91 -18.87 2.97
N GLY A 129 -13.62 -19.39 3.97
CA GLY A 129 -13.87 -20.84 4.12
C GLY A 129 -12.65 -21.64 4.54
N GLY A 130 -11.66 -21.00 5.19
CA GLY A 130 -10.51 -21.69 5.76
C GLY A 130 -9.73 -20.85 6.75
N TRP A 131 -9.56 -21.37 7.97
CA TRP A 131 -8.76 -20.75 9.03
C TRP A 131 -7.28 -20.50 8.64
N ASP A 132 -6.74 -21.29 7.71
CA ASP A 132 -5.32 -21.24 7.32
C ASP A 132 -5.03 -20.25 6.17
N VAL A 133 -6.08 -19.61 5.63
CA VAL A 133 -6.00 -18.74 4.44
C VAL A 133 -5.03 -17.57 4.63
N GLY A 134 -4.97 -16.96 5.82
CA GLY A 134 -4.00 -15.89 6.10
C GLY A 134 -2.54 -16.32 5.91
N PHE A 135 -2.21 -17.58 6.24
CA PHE A 135 -0.87 -18.13 6.01
C PHE A 135 -0.60 -18.41 4.53
N LYS A 136 -1.62 -18.86 3.80
CA LYS A 136 -1.53 -19.06 2.34
C LYS A 136 -1.26 -17.72 1.64
N TRP A 137 -2.02 -16.69 2.00
CA TRP A 137 -1.82 -15.34 1.49
C TRP A 137 -0.41 -14.82 1.79
N LEU A 138 0.09 -14.99 3.01
CA LEU A 138 1.45 -14.56 3.35
C LEU A 138 2.50 -15.31 2.50
N ASN A 139 2.32 -16.61 2.30
CA ASN A 139 3.21 -17.40 1.45
C ASN A 139 3.18 -16.90 -0.01
N GLU A 140 2.01 -16.58 -0.54
CA GLU A 140 1.86 -15.99 -1.89
C GLU A 140 2.59 -14.64 -1.97
N ALA A 141 2.39 -13.74 -1.00
CA ALA A 141 3.08 -12.46 -0.92
C ALA A 141 4.62 -12.63 -0.87
N LEU A 142 5.12 -13.64 -0.16
CA LEU A 142 6.55 -13.93 -0.09
C LEU A 142 7.13 -14.46 -1.42
N GLN A 143 6.31 -15.00 -2.33
CA GLN A 143 6.74 -15.44 -3.65
C GLN A 143 6.65 -14.36 -4.73
N VAL A 144 5.95 -13.25 -4.49
CA VAL A 144 5.79 -12.13 -5.45
C VAL A 144 7.14 -11.65 -5.98
N THR A 145 7.31 -11.61 -7.29
CA THR A 145 8.52 -11.11 -7.95
C THR A 145 8.48 -9.59 -8.12
N ALA A 146 9.62 -8.97 -8.44
CA ALA A 146 9.67 -7.55 -8.78
C ALA A 146 8.82 -7.22 -10.03
N GLU A 147 8.75 -8.16 -10.98
CA GLU A 147 7.92 -8.04 -12.18
C GLU A 147 6.43 -8.11 -11.84
N ASP A 148 6.03 -9.06 -10.99
CA ASP A 148 4.65 -9.17 -10.49
C ASP A 148 4.19 -7.86 -9.83
N ALA A 149 4.97 -7.35 -8.88
CA ALA A 149 4.67 -6.10 -8.17
C ALA A 149 4.69 -4.89 -9.11
N GLY A 150 5.65 -4.84 -10.05
CA GLY A 150 5.73 -3.79 -11.07
C GLY A 150 4.49 -3.76 -11.97
N SER A 151 4.03 -4.92 -12.43
CA SER A 151 2.85 -5.02 -13.31
C SER A 151 1.57 -4.47 -12.68
N MET A 152 1.46 -4.49 -11.34
CA MET A 152 0.31 -3.92 -10.63
C MET A 152 0.23 -2.40 -10.78
N LEU A 153 1.38 -1.71 -10.87
CA LEU A 153 1.43 -0.26 -11.09
C LEU A 153 0.76 0.13 -12.40
N ASP A 154 0.95 -0.65 -13.46
CA ASP A 154 0.37 -0.38 -14.77
C ASP A 154 -1.10 -0.82 -14.84
N LYS A 155 -1.47 -1.86 -14.11
CA LYS A 155 -2.83 -2.40 -14.10
C LYS A 155 -3.81 -1.57 -13.26
N TYR A 156 -3.41 -1.15 -12.05
CA TYR A 156 -4.33 -0.56 -11.07
C TYR A 156 -4.05 0.91 -10.74
N PHE A 157 -2.80 1.38 -10.83
CA PHE A 157 -2.42 2.73 -10.38
C PHE A 157 -2.55 3.75 -11.51
N LEU A 158 -3.69 3.75 -12.18
CA LEU A 158 -4.00 4.59 -13.33
C LEU A 158 -4.87 5.80 -12.92
N PRO A 159 -4.75 6.96 -13.61
CA PRO A 159 -5.61 8.11 -13.34
C PRO A 159 -7.12 7.79 -13.45
N SER A 160 -7.50 6.88 -14.35
CA SER A 160 -8.89 6.43 -14.53
C SER A 160 -9.41 5.57 -13.38
N ASN A 161 -8.53 4.98 -12.58
CA ASN A 161 -8.87 4.15 -11.42
C ASN A 161 -8.63 4.89 -10.09
N ARG A 162 -8.43 6.20 -10.15
CA ARG A 162 -7.98 7.03 -9.01
C ARG A 162 -9.10 7.90 -8.47
N THR A 163 -9.21 7.93 -7.15
CA THR A 163 -10.00 8.91 -6.40
C THR A 163 -9.07 9.76 -5.54
N VAL A 164 -9.26 11.09 -5.56
CA VAL A 164 -8.49 12.02 -4.73
C VAL A 164 -9.43 12.72 -3.77
N ALA A 165 -9.15 12.59 -2.47
CA ALA A 165 -9.83 13.33 -1.41
C ALA A 165 -8.86 14.34 -0.80
N ARG A 166 -9.30 15.61 -0.70
CA ARG A 166 -8.53 16.71 -0.15
C ARG A 166 -9.30 17.32 1.02
N LEU A 167 -8.58 17.63 2.09
CA LEU A 167 -9.09 18.45 3.17
C LEU A 167 -8.43 19.81 3.05
N GLU A 168 -9.24 20.85 3.00
CA GLU A 168 -8.80 22.24 2.92
C GLU A 168 -9.35 22.99 4.14
N ALA A 169 -8.52 23.84 4.75
CA ALA A 169 -8.99 24.71 5.81
C ALA A 169 -10.03 25.68 5.22
N ALA A 170 -11.11 25.95 5.96
CA ALA A 170 -12.20 26.81 5.51
C ALA A 170 -11.83 28.31 5.41
N GLY A 171 -10.55 28.65 5.29
CA GLY A 171 -10.06 30.03 5.20
C GLY A 171 -8.61 30.08 4.74
N GLY A 172 -8.44 30.38 3.45
CA GLY A 172 -7.19 30.67 2.75
C GLY A 172 -7.51 31.15 1.35
#